data_AF-A0A918ZMV9-F1
#
_entry.id   AF-A0A918ZMV9-F1
#
_cell.length_a   1.000
_cell.length_b   1.000
_cell.length_c   1.000
_cell.angle_alpha   90.00
_cell.angle_beta   90.00
_cell.angle_gamma   90.00
#
_symmetry.space_group_name_H-M   'P 1'
#
loop_
_entity.id
_entity.type
_entity.pdbx_description
1 polymer ?
#
loop_
_entity_poly.entity_id
_entity_poly.type
_entity_poly.pdbx_seq_one_letter_code
_entity_poly.pdbx_strand_id
1 'polypeptide(L)' 'MLLDALLLRAIEDGVQEAVIGMAHRGRLNVLANSIGKSYGQIFDEFEDAVDIRSVQG' A
#
# COMPACT_ATOMS: atom_id res chain seq x y z
N MET A 1 -5.29 10.89 6.17
CA MET A 1 -5.80 10.83 4.78
C MET A 1 -7.33 10.68 4.83
N LEU A 2 -8.10 11.06 3.78
CA LEU A 2 -9.56 10.83 3.78
C LEU A 2 -9.91 9.34 3.95
N LEU A 3 -9.10 8.46 3.38
CA LEU A 3 -9.23 7.01 3.56
C LEU A 3 -9.21 6.59 5.03
N ASP A 4 -8.30 7.13 5.84
CA ASP A 4 -8.19 6.75 7.25
C ASP A 4 -9.46 7.10 8.02
N ALA A 5 -10.04 8.27 7.75
CA ALA A 5 -11.30 8.69 8.34
C ALA A 5 -12.48 7.78 7.91
N LEU A 6 -12.50 7.35 6.64
CA LEU A 6 -13.49 6.40 6.14
C LEU A 6 -13.34 5.02 6.78
N LEU A 7 -12.10 4.52 6.93
CA LEU A 7 -11.83 3.24 7.58
C LEU A 7 -12.22 3.29 9.06
N LEU A 8 -11.93 4.38 9.76
CA LEU A 8 -12.35 4.57 11.15
C LEU A 8 -13.87 4.55 11.30
N ARG A 9 -14.60 5.25 10.42
CA ARG A 9 -16.08 5.17 10.43
C ARG A 9 -16.58 3.77 10.13
N ALA A 10 -15.99 3.08 9.17
CA ALA A 10 -16.40 1.71 8.84
C ALA A 10 -16.23 0.75 10.03
N ILE A 11 -15.19 0.93 10.84
CA ILE A 11 -14.98 0.19 12.10
C ILE A 11 -16.12 0.49 13.09
N GLU A 12 -16.50 1.76 13.26
CA GLU A 12 -17.63 2.14 14.12
C GLU A 12 -18.96 1.52 13.66
N ASP A 13 -19.12 1.32 12.35
CA ASP A 13 -20.27 0.67 11.74
C ASP A 13 -20.21 -0.88 11.77
N GLY A 14 -19.17 -1.46 12.38
CA GLY A 14 -19.02 -2.91 12.59
C GLY A 14 -18.40 -3.67 11.42
N VAL A 15 -17.82 -2.98 10.43
CA VAL A 15 -17.10 -3.62 9.31
C VAL A 15 -15.85 -4.33 9.83
N GLN A 16 -15.70 -5.60 9.46
CA GLN A 16 -14.59 -6.45 9.92
C GLN A 16 -13.39 -6.41 8.96
N GLU A 17 -13.63 -6.25 7.66
CA GLU A 17 -12.60 -6.26 6.63
C GLU A 17 -12.94 -5.27 5.51
N ALA A 18 -11.90 -4.66 4.93
CA ALA A 18 -12.02 -3.74 3.80
C ALA A 18 -10.97 -4.05 2.73
N VAL A 19 -11.39 -4.01 1.47
CA VAL A 19 -10.50 -4.14 0.32
C VAL A 19 -10.41 -2.80 -0.40
N ILE A 20 -9.18 -2.33 -0.64
CA ILE A 20 -8.92 -1.02 -1.23
C ILE A 20 -8.29 -1.21 -2.61
N GLY A 21 -8.99 -0.76 -3.65
CA GLY A 21 -8.42 -0.53 -4.97
C GLY A 21 -7.91 0.91 -5.08
N MET A 22 -6.69 1.11 -5.59
CA MET A 22 -6.12 2.45 -5.74
C MET A 22 -5.32 2.63 -7.02
N ALA A 23 -5.33 3.85 -7.56
CA ALA A 23 -4.41 4.25 -8.61
C ALA A 23 -2.96 4.29 -8.09
N HIS A 24 -1.98 4.26 -8.99
CA HIS A 24 -0.56 4.26 -8.61
C HIS A 24 -0.18 5.51 -7.79
N ARG A 25 -0.84 6.64 -8.06
CA ARG A 25 -0.65 7.90 -7.32
C ARG A 25 -1.06 7.73 -5.87
N GLY A 26 -0.13 7.98 -4.96
CA GLY A 26 -0.38 7.88 -3.53
C GLY A 26 -0.22 6.46 -2.95
N ARG A 27 0.11 5.44 -3.77
CA ARG A 27 0.32 4.05 -3.33
C ARG A 27 1.30 3.96 -2.16
N LEU A 28 2.46 4.59 -2.28
CA LEU A 28 3.46 4.62 -1.21
C LEU A 28 2.92 5.25 0.08
N ASN A 29 2.18 6.34 -0.03
CA ASN A 29 1.61 7.03 1.12
C ASN A 29 0.57 6.17 1.84
N VAL A 30 -0.26 5.43 1.10
CA VAL A 30 -1.26 4.52 1.67
C VAL A 30 -0.60 3.31 2.32
N LEU A 31 0.38 2.70 1.66
CA LEU A 31 1.08 1.54 2.21
C LEU A 31 1.82 1.87 3.50
N ALA A 32 2.53 3.01 3.55
CA ALA A 32 3.29 3.41 4.72
C ALA A 32 2.39 3.93 5.85
N ASN A 33 1.44 4.82 5.55
CA ASN A 33 0.72 5.58 6.58
C ASN A 33 -0.66 4.99 6.95
N SER A 34 -1.33 4.25 6.05
CA SER A 34 -2.66 3.69 6.32
C SER A 34 -2.62 2.19 6.61
N ILE A 35 -1.84 1.42 5.85
CA ILE A 35 -1.72 -0.04 6.01
C ILE A 35 -0.61 -0.41 7.01
N GLY A 36 0.36 0.49 7.23
CA GLY A 36 1.43 0.29 8.19
C GLY A 36 2.52 -0.69 7.72
N LYS A 37 2.69 -0.87 6.40
CA LYS A 37 3.87 -1.59 5.89
C LYS A 37 5.13 -0.82 6.23
N SER A 38 6.17 -1.54 6.64
CA SER A 38 7.47 -0.91 6.85
C SER A 38 8.05 -0.42 5.53
N TYR A 39 8.91 0.60 5.57
CA TYR A 39 9.60 1.06 4.37
C TYR A 39 10.38 -0.08 3.69
N GLY A 40 11.02 -0.97 4.46
CA GLY A 40 11.70 -2.16 3.91
C GLY A 40 10.76 -3.03 3.08
N GLN A 41 9.61 -3.43 3.65
CA GLN A 41 8.61 -4.21 2.92
C GLN A 41 8.06 -3.50 1.68
N ILE A 42 7.98 -2.17 1.71
CA ILE A 42 7.56 -1.37 0.56
C ILE A 42 8.64 -1.39 -0.52
N PHE A 43 9.91 -1.22 -0.15
CA PHE A 43 11.05 -1.20 -1.09
C PHE A 43 11.35 -2.58 -1.68
N ASP A 44 11.21 -3.66 -0.91
CA ASP A 44 11.38 -5.04 -1.39
C ASP A 44 10.45 -5.32 -2.59
N GLU A 45 9.22 -4.80 -2.58
CA GLU A 45 8.28 -4.92 -3.72
C GLU A 45 8.75 -4.18 -5.00
N PHE A 46 9.65 -3.20 -4.88
CA PHE A 46 10.26 -2.54 -6.03
C PHE A 46 11.55 -3.23 -6.49
N GLU A 47 12.28 -3.89 -5.58
CA GLU A 47 13.47 -4.65 -5.93
C GLU A 47 13.12 -5.97 -6.63
N ASP A 48 12.01 -6.60 -6.28
CA ASP A 48 11.46 -7.76 -7.01
C ASP A 48 11.07 -7.43 -8.46
N ALA A 49 10.98 -6.14 -8.83
CA ALA A 49 10.79 -5.70 -10.22
C ALA A 49 12.11 -5.62 -11.02
N VAL A 50 13.27 -5.80 -10.37
CA VAL A 50 14.54 -5.97 -11.08
C VAL A 50 14.61 -7.39 -11.59
N ASP A 51 14.04 -7.61 -12.78
CA ASP A 51 14.35 -8.79 -13.57
C ASP A 51 15.87 -8.84 -13.77
N ILE A 52 16.49 -9.86 -13.17
CA ILE A 52 17.92 -10.18 -13.22
C ILE A 52 18.40 -10.44 -14.67
N ARG A 53 17.50 -10.40 -15.66
CA ARG A 53 17.79 -10.47 -17.10
C ARG A 53 17.88 -9.12 -17.82
N SER A 54 17.66 -8.00 -17.13
CA SER A 54 17.65 -6.66 -17.77
C SER A 54 19.03 -5.98 -17.87
N VAL A 55 20.10 -6.59 -17.37
CA VAL A 55 21.48 -6.13 -17.61
C VAL A 55 22.19 -7.08 -18.57
N GLN A 56 21.75 -7.09 -19.83
CA GLN A 56 22.61 -7.42 -20.96
C GLN A 56 22.70 -6.19 -21.87
N GLY A 57 23.73 -5.40 -21.60
CA GLY A 57 24.28 -4.35 -22.44
C GLY A 57 25.77 -4.28 -22.17
#